data_AF-A0A945KHZ5-F1
#
_entry.id   AF-A0A945KHZ5-F1
#
_cell.length_a   1.000
_cell.length_b   1.000
_cell.length_c   1.000
_cell.angle_alpha   90.00
_cell.angle_beta   90.00
_cell.angle_gamma   90.00
#
_symmetry.space_group_name_H-M   'P 1'
#
loop_
_entity.id
_entity.type
_entity.pdbx_description
1 polymer ?
#
loop_
_entity_poly.entity_id
_entity_poly.type
_entity_poly.pdbx_seq_one_letter_code
_entity_poly.pdbx_strand_id
1 'polypeptide(L)'
;GIPGVKVDGNDVLAVYDAVKKAVDRARNGGGPTLIEALTFRMGGHSTSDDPRRYIEASVMDEWAAKDPIARFRVYLEREGILHPGDADDIQEEFAAVMKEASEVAEGKARPALETIFSDTFKDMPEHLKAQRDWCISHYSSRDESVNEKGEFPL
;
A
#
# COMPACT_ATOMS: atom_id res chain seq x y z
N GLY A 1 -8.51 -30.55 -2.40
CA GLY A 1 -7.71 -29.46 -3.01
C GLY A 1 -8.62 -28.29 -3.32
N ILE A 2 -8.06 -27.10 -3.59
CA ILE A 2 -8.82 -25.91 -4.01
C ILE A 2 -8.66 -25.69 -5.52
N PRO A 3 -9.65 -25.10 -6.22
CA PRO A 3 -9.46 -24.69 -7.61
C PRO A 3 -8.35 -23.64 -7.72
N GLY A 4 -7.56 -23.70 -8.79
CA GLY A 4 -6.54 -22.73 -9.12
C GLY A 4 -6.73 -22.20 -10.53
N VAL A 5 -6.60 -20.89 -10.72
CA VAL A 5 -6.59 -20.24 -12.03
C VAL A 5 -5.39 -19.33 -12.16
N LYS A 6 -4.82 -19.29 -13.36
CA LYS A 6 -3.73 -18.40 -13.74
C LYS A 6 -4.28 -17.34 -14.69
N VAL A 7 -3.96 -16.07 -14.43
CA VAL A 7 -4.40 -14.94 -15.25
C VAL A 7 -3.23 -14.04 -15.60
N ASP A 8 -3.37 -13.30 -16.70
CA ASP A 8 -2.51 -12.16 -16.98
C ASP A 8 -2.81 -11.06 -15.95
N GLY A 9 -1.86 -10.82 -15.05
CA GLY A 9 -1.99 -9.84 -13.98
C GLY A 9 -1.96 -8.40 -14.47
N ASN A 10 -1.52 -8.17 -15.72
CA ASN A 10 -1.50 -6.85 -16.35
C ASN A 10 -2.74 -6.63 -17.25
N ASP A 11 -3.71 -7.54 -17.23
CA ASP A 11 -5.04 -7.36 -17.82
C ASP A 11 -6.07 -7.19 -16.69
N VAL A 12 -6.48 -5.94 -16.45
CA VAL A 12 -7.43 -5.61 -15.37
C VAL A 12 -8.79 -6.30 -15.55
N LEU A 13 -9.24 -6.55 -16.78
CA LEU A 13 -10.52 -7.20 -17.04
C LEU A 13 -10.42 -8.72 -16.80
N ALA A 14 -9.31 -9.34 -17.18
CA ALA A 14 -9.05 -10.75 -16.89
C ALA A 14 -8.94 -11.01 -15.37
N VAL A 15 -8.24 -10.13 -14.65
CA VAL A 15 -8.15 -10.18 -13.19
C VAL A 15 -9.52 -9.99 -12.56
N TYR A 16 -10.29 -8.97 -12.99
CA TYR A 16 -11.62 -8.71 -12.47
C TYR A 16 -12.56 -9.90 -12.66
N ASP A 17 -12.62 -10.49 -13.86
CA ASP A 17 -13.49 -11.64 -14.16
C ASP A 17 -13.13 -12.87 -13.30
N ALA A 18 -11.84 -13.19 -13.18
CA ALA A 18 -11.39 -14.32 -12.36
C ALA A 18 -11.70 -14.11 -10.87
N VAL A 19 -11.45 -12.90 -10.36
CA VAL A 19 -11.77 -12.54 -8.97
C VAL A 19 -13.28 -12.58 -8.75
N LYS A 20 -14.08 -12.02 -9.65
CA LYS A 20 -15.55 -12.02 -9.54
C LYS A 20 -16.09 -13.44 -9.43
N LYS A 21 -15.65 -14.35 -10.32
CA LYS A 21 -16.04 -15.77 -10.30
C LYS A 21 -15.61 -16.47 -9.01
N ALA A 22 -14.40 -16.22 -8.54
CA ALA A 22 -13.90 -16.79 -7.29
C ALA A 22 -14.70 -16.31 -6.07
N VAL A 23 -15.00 -15.01 -6.01
CA VAL A 23 -15.80 -14.39 -4.94
C VAL A 23 -17.22 -14.91 -4.96
N ASP A 24 -17.86 -14.99 -6.13
CA ASP A 24 -19.22 -15.52 -6.26
C ASP A 24 -19.28 -16.99 -5.82
N ARG A 25 -18.30 -17.80 -6.22
CA ARG A 25 -18.18 -19.18 -5.75
C ARG A 25 -18.05 -19.25 -4.23
N ALA A 26 -17.16 -18.44 -3.63
CA ALA A 26 -16.96 -18.43 -2.18
C ALA A 26 -18.23 -18.02 -1.43
N ARG A 27 -18.92 -16.96 -1.88
CA ARG A 27 -20.18 -16.47 -1.29
C ARG A 27 -21.31 -17.49 -1.39
N ASN A 28 -21.34 -18.28 -2.46
CA ASN A 28 -22.33 -19.34 -2.66
C ASN A 28 -21.96 -20.67 -1.97
N GLY A 29 -21.03 -20.66 -1.01
CA GLY A 29 -20.64 -21.85 -0.25
C GLY A 29 -19.74 -22.83 -1.02
N GLY A 30 -19.25 -22.44 -2.20
CA GLY A 30 -18.33 -23.26 -3.00
C GLY A 30 -16.93 -23.36 -2.38
N GLY A 31 -16.58 -22.50 -1.42
CA GLY A 31 -15.27 -22.47 -0.76
C GLY A 31 -14.24 -21.58 -1.49
N PRO A 32 -12.94 -21.68 -1.17
CA PRO A 32 -11.89 -20.80 -1.69
C PRO A 32 -11.39 -21.20 -3.08
N THR A 33 -10.73 -20.26 -3.76
CA THR A 33 -10.06 -20.42 -5.07
C THR A 33 -8.69 -19.72 -5.00
N LEU A 34 -7.64 -20.34 -5.53
CA LEU A 34 -6.33 -19.72 -5.75
C LEU A 34 -6.31 -18.99 -7.10
N ILE A 35 -5.85 -17.74 -7.12
CA ILE A 35 -5.62 -16.96 -8.35
C ILE A 35 -4.14 -16.59 -8.41
N GLU A 36 -3.45 -17.02 -9.46
CA GLU A 36 -2.08 -16.60 -9.79
C GLU A 36 -2.15 -15.51 -10.87
N ALA A 37 -1.96 -14.26 -10.48
CA ALA A 37 -1.87 -13.13 -11.40
C ALA A 37 -0.41 -12.93 -11.82
N LEU A 38 -0.08 -13.26 -13.06
CA LEU A 38 1.26 -13.09 -13.61
C LEU A 38 1.53 -11.61 -13.89
N THR A 39 2.42 -11.01 -13.12
CA THR A 39 2.75 -9.58 -13.21
C THR A 39 4.23 -9.37 -12.89
N PHE A 40 4.67 -8.11 -12.88
CA PHE A 40 6.06 -7.74 -12.69
C PHE A 40 6.20 -6.46 -11.87
N ARG A 41 7.14 -6.47 -10.92
CA ARG A 41 7.46 -5.30 -10.09
C ARG A 41 8.51 -4.46 -10.80
N MET A 42 8.08 -3.36 -11.40
CA MET A 42 8.96 -2.44 -12.13
C MET A 42 10.01 -1.76 -11.24
N GLY A 43 9.67 -1.51 -9.97
CA GLY A 43 10.58 -0.90 -8.99
C GLY A 43 11.44 -1.91 -8.21
N GLY A 44 12.37 -1.38 -7.40
CA GLY A 44 13.11 -2.17 -6.42
C GLY A 44 12.18 -2.85 -5.41
N HIS A 45 12.71 -3.85 -4.70
CA HIS A 45 11.96 -4.53 -3.62
C HIS A 45 11.53 -3.57 -2.52
N SER A 46 12.36 -2.55 -2.27
CA SER A 46 12.12 -1.46 -1.35
C SER A 46 12.98 -0.26 -1.77
N THR A 47 12.91 0.83 -1.01
CA THR A 47 13.80 1.99 -1.17
C THR A 47 15.27 1.68 -0.87
N SER A 48 15.56 0.56 -0.20
CA SER A 48 16.93 0.10 0.10
C SER A 48 17.47 -0.89 -0.92
N ASP A 49 16.71 -1.20 -1.99
CA ASP A 49 17.07 -2.20 -2.98
C ASP A 49 17.41 -1.59 -4.35
N ASP A 50 18.42 -2.13 -5.02
CA ASP A 50 18.78 -1.77 -6.39
C ASP A 50 18.54 -2.96 -7.33
N PRO A 51 17.41 -2.98 -8.07
CA PRO A 51 17.03 -4.11 -8.93
C PRO A 51 18.01 -4.33 -10.09
N ARG A 52 18.77 -3.31 -10.51
CA ARG A 52 19.74 -3.41 -11.62
C ARG A 52 20.89 -4.37 -11.32
N ARG A 53 21.06 -4.75 -10.05
CA ARG A 53 22.08 -5.71 -9.61
C ARG A 53 21.73 -7.15 -9.93
N TYR A 54 20.45 -7.45 -10.17
CA TYR A 54 19.96 -8.82 -10.32
C TYR A 54 18.85 -8.99 -11.37
N ILE A 55 18.41 -7.91 -12.02
CA ILE A 55 17.46 -7.93 -13.13
C ILE A 55 18.14 -7.32 -14.36
N GLU A 56 18.12 -8.07 -15.46
CA GLU A 56 18.60 -7.61 -16.76
C GLU A 56 17.71 -6.49 -17.31
N ALA A 57 18.32 -5.48 -17.94
CA ALA A 57 17.58 -4.35 -18.52
C ALA A 57 16.55 -4.81 -19.58
N SER A 58 16.88 -5.83 -20.37
CA SER A 58 15.96 -6.38 -21.38
C SER A 58 14.67 -6.95 -20.77
N VAL A 59 14.74 -7.52 -19.57
CA VAL A 59 13.55 -8.01 -18.86
C VAL A 59 12.70 -6.83 -18.39
N MET A 60 13.33 -5.76 -17.89
CA MET A 60 12.61 -4.54 -17.53
C MET A 60 11.88 -3.95 -18.73
N ASP A 61 12.53 -3.86 -19.89
CA ASP A 61 11.94 -3.34 -21.12
C ASP A 61 10.76 -4.19 -21.61
N GLU A 62 10.90 -5.53 -21.55
CA GLU A 62 9.82 -6.46 -21.90
C GLU A 62 8.56 -6.22 -21.05
N TRP A 63 8.74 -6.03 -19.74
CA TRP A 63 7.62 -5.83 -18.82
C TRP A 63 7.08 -4.40 -18.82
N ALA A 64 7.92 -3.39 -19.12
CA ALA A 64 7.47 -2.02 -19.36
C ALA A 64 6.48 -1.96 -20.54
N ALA A 65 6.72 -2.74 -21.60
CA ALA A 65 5.82 -2.84 -22.75
C ALA A 65 4.47 -3.52 -22.41
N LYS A 66 4.33 -4.15 -21.24
CA LYS A 66 3.12 -4.81 -20.76
C LYS A 66 2.41 -4.00 -19.65
N ASP A 67 2.62 -2.69 -19.59
CA ASP A 67 2.01 -1.83 -18.57
C ASP A 67 0.47 -1.95 -18.58
N PRO A 68 -0.16 -2.36 -17.44
CA PRO A 68 -1.62 -2.48 -17.35
C PRO A 68 -2.37 -1.16 -17.55
N ILE A 69 -1.78 -0.03 -17.14
CA ILE A 69 -2.40 1.29 -17.28
C ILE A 69 -2.44 1.68 -18.75
N ALA A 70 -1.30 1.55 -19.45
CA ALA A 70 -1.23 1.84 -20.88
C ALA A 70 -2.19 0.95 -21.69
N ARG A 71 -2.20 -0.35 -21.38
CA ARG A 71 -3.10 -1.32 -22.02
C ARG A 71 -4.58 -0.95 -21.82
N PHE A 72 -4.97 -0.63 -20.60
CA PHE A 72 -6.37 -0.32 -20.30
C PHE A 72 -6.80 1.05 -20.83
N ARG A 73 -5.90 2.04 -20.84
CA ARG A 73 -6.14 3.33 -21.51
C ARG A 73 -6.53 3.14 -22.97
N VAL A 74 -5.73 2.39 -23.74
CA VAL A 74 -6.01 2.10 -25.16
C VAL A 74 -7.37 1.42 -25.34
N TYR A 75 -7.73 0.50 -24.43
CA TYR A 75 -9.06 -0.12 -24.44
C TYR A 75 -10.17 0.92 -24.23
N LEU A 76 -10.07 1.77 -23.19
CA LEU A 76 -11.11 2.76 -22.88
C LEU A 76 -11.27 3.82 -23.96
N GLU A 77 -10.17 4.27 -24.58
CA GLU A 77 -10.19 5.20 -25.71
C GLU A 77 -10.90 4.58 -26.92
N ARG A 78 -10.60 3.31 -27.23
CA ARG A 78 -11.25 2.57 -28.31
C ARG A 78 -12.75 2.39 -28.08
N GLU A 79 -13.17 2.15 -26.85
CA GLU A 79 -14.58 2.03 -26.49
C GLU A 79 -15.30 3.40 -26.37
N GLY A 80 -14.59 4.52 -26.56
CA GLY A 80 -15.16 5.87 -26.44
C GLY A 80 -15.56 6.24 -25.00
N ILE A 81 -14.93 5.60 -24.01
CA ILE A 81 -15.17 5.86 -22.58
C ILE A 81 -14.21 6.93 -22.08
N LEU A 82 -12.94 6.88 -22.53
CA LEU A 82 -11.92 7.87 -22.20
C LEU A 82 -11.71 8.81 -23.41
N HIS A 83 -11.90 10.10 -23.18
CA HIS A 83 -11.79 11.16 -24.18
C HIS A 83 -10.47 11.93 -24.04
N PRO A 84 -10.07 12.71 -25.07
CA PRO A 84 -8.90 13.59 -24.96
C PRO A 84 -9.05 14.57 -23.79
N GLY A 85 -8.06 14.62 -22.90
CA GLY A 85 -8.07 15.46 -21.69
C GLY A 85 -8.46 14.70 -20.42
N ASP A 86 -9.37 13.72 -20.50
CA ASP A 86 -9.86 12.99 -19.31
C ASP A 86 -8.74 12.38 -18.48
N ALA A 87 -7.71 11.86 -19.14
CA ALA A 87 -6.61 11.19 -18.46
C ALA A 87 -5.67 12.17 -17.74
N ASP A 88 -5.56 13.40 -18.24
CA ASP A 88 -4.79 14.48 -17.62
C ASP A 88 -5.60 15.06 -16.44
N ASP A 89 -6.91 15.26 -16.61
CA ASP A 89 -7.84 15.68 -15.56
C ASP A 89 -7.80 14.71 -14.37
N ILE A 90 -7.82 13.39 -14.64
CA ILE A 90 -7.67 12.36 -13.61
C ILE A 90 -6.32 12.50 -12.89
N GLN A 91 -5.23 12.74 -13.61
CA GLN A 91 -3.91 12.91 -13.00
C GLN A 91 -3.84 14.15 -12.11
N GLU A 92 -4.43 15.27 -12.54
CA GLU A 92 -4.50 16.50 -11.76
C GLU A 92 -5.33 16.31 -10.49
N GLU A 93 -6.48 15.65 -10.60
CA GLU A 93 -7.33 15.30 -9.45
C GLU A 93 -6.55 14.42 -8.45
N PHE A 94 -5.90 13.35 -8.92
CA PHE A 94 -5.10 12.49 -8.07
C PHE A 94 -3.93 13.25 -7.41
N ALA A 95 -3.28 14.15 -8.14
CA ALA A 95 -2.19 14.97 -7.57
C ALA A 95 -2.69 15.88 -6.45
N ALA A 96 -3.88 16.48 -6.60
CA ALA A 96 -4.51 17.28 -5.55
C ALA A 96 -4.85 16.43 -4.31
N VAL A 97 -5.45 15.25 -4.51
CA VAL A 97 -5.78 14.30 -3.43
C VAL A 97 -4.51 13.85 -2.69
N MET A 98 -3.45 13.51 -3.41
CA MET A 98 -2.18 13.09 -2.82
C MET A 98 -1.51 14.22 -2.03
N LYS A 99 -1.57 15.45 -2.53
CA LYS A 99 -1.05 16.62 -1.82
C LYS A 99 -1.81 16.85 -0.52
N GLU A 100 -3.13 16.88 -0.56
CA GLU A 100 -3.97 17.04 0.63
C GLU A 100 -3.71 15.93 1.64
N ALA A 101 -3.64 14.67 1.19
CA ALA A 101 -3.34 13.53 2.06
C ALA A 101 -1.96 13.65 2.73
N SER A 102 -0.94 14.15 2.02
CA SER A 102 0.39 14.39 2.58
C SER A 102 0.37 15.50 3.62
N GLU A 103 -0.28 16.63 3.33
CA GLU A 103 -0.41 17.76 4.26
C GLU A 103 -1.14 17.35 5.54
N VAL A 104 -2.22 16.56 5.42
CA VAL A 104 -2.95 16.00 6.56
C VAL A 104 -2.08 15.03 7.36
N ALA A 105 -1.27 14.20 6.70
CA ALA A 105 -0.39 13.25 7.38
C ALA A 105 0.76 13.94 8.10
N GLU A 106 1.43 14.91 7.47
CA GLU A 106 2.55 15.66 8.01
C GLU A 106 2.13 16.64 9.11
N GLY A 107 0.91 17.17 9.02
CA GLY A 107 0.34 18.05 10.06
C GLY A 107 -0.09 17.33 11.33
N LYS A 108 -0.10 15.98 11.36
CA LYS A 108 -0.42 15.22 12.58
C LYS A 108 0.76 15.24 13.53
N ALA A 109 0.47 15.61 14.78
CA ALA A 109 1.43 15.44 15.86
C ALA A 109 1.87 13.97 15.96
N ARG A 110 3.11 13.77 16.38
CA ARG A 110 3.65 12.44 16.68
C ARG A 110 2.79 11.73 17.72
N PRO A 111 2.63 10.40 17.65
CA PRO A 111 1.95 9.64 18.69
C PRO A 111 2.60 9.89 20.06
N ALA A 112 1.78 9.91 21.12
CA ALA A 112 2.29 10.03 22.48
C ALA A 112 3.14 8.80 22.84
N LEU A 113 4.19 8.99 23.65
CA LEU A 113 5.09 7.90 24.09
C LEU A 113 4.34 6.70 24.67
N GLU A 114 3.26 6.93 25.41
CA GLU A 114 2.46 5.86 26.02
C GLU A 114 1.86 4.87 25.01
N THR A 115 1.72 5.28 23.75
CA THR A 115 1.15 4.44 22.68
C THR A 115 2.04 3.26 22.32
N ILE A 116 3.33 3.25 22.67
CA ILE A 116 4.19 2.06 22.49
C ILE A 116 3.74 0.88 23.36
N PHE A 117 2.95 1.15 24.41
CA PHE A 117 2.43 0.13 25.34
C PHE A 117 0.96 -0.22 25.07
N SER A 118 0.20 0.64 24.36
CA SER A 118 -1.19 0.35 24.01
C SER A 118 -1.27 -0.79 23.00
N ASP A 119 -2.48 -1.36 22.84
CA ASP A 119 -2.80 -2.38 21.83
C ASP A 119 -2.00 -3.70 21.87
N THR A 120 -1.11 -3.86 22.86
CA THR A 120 -0.38 -5.12 23.11
C THR A 120 -1.32 -6.19 23.69
N PHE A 121 -2.24 -5.77 24.56
CA PHE A 121 -3.32 -6.58 25.11
C PHE A 121 -4.60 -5.75 25.15
N LYS A 122 -5.77 -6.42 25.17
CA LYS A 122 -7.07 -5.74 25.38
C LYS A 122 -7.04 -4.89 26.66
N ASP A 123 -6.61 -5.50 27.76
CA ASP A 123 -6.42 -4.86 29.04
C ASP A 123 -4.93 -4.90 29.36
N MET A 124 -4.30 -3.73 29.54
CA MET A 124 -2.85 -3.65 29.80
C MET A 124 -2.52 -4.35 31.13
N PRO A 125 -1.68 -5.40 31.14
CA PRO A 125 -1.28 -6.07 32.37
C PRO A 125 -0.45 -5.16 33.27
N GLU A 126 -0.45 -5.43 34.58
CA GLU A 126 0.22 -4.58 35.58
C GLU A 126 1.72 -4.36 35.30
N HIS A 127 2.42 -5.37 34.79
CA HIS A 127 3.83 -5.21 34.46
C HIS A 127 4.06 -4.23 33.28
N LEU A 128 3.16 -4.18 32.29
CA LEU A 128 3.23 -3.21 31.20
C LEU A 128 2.83 -1.81 31.67
N LYS A 129 1.85 -1.69 32.59
CA LYS A 129 1.55 -0.41 33.24
C LYS A 129 2.78 0.13 33.97
N ALA A 130 3.45 -0.71 34.76
CA ALA A 130 4.67 -0.34 35.46
C ALA A 130 5.80 0.09 34.51
N GLN A 131 5.99 -0.62 33.39
CA GLN A 131 6.98 -0.26 32.36
C GLN A 131 6.63 1.07 31.68
N ARG A 132 5.35 1.30 31.35
CA ARG A 132 4.85 2.56 30.81
C ARG A 132 5.11 3.73 31.75
N ASP A 133 4.70 3.59 33.00
CA ASP A 133 4.83 4.64 34.00
C ASP A 133 6.30 4.97 34.27
N TRP A 134 7.16 3.96 34.33
CA TRP A 134 8.60 4.14 34.40
C TRP A 134 9.15 4.87 33.16
N CYS A 135 8.75 4.46 31.95
CA CYS A 135 9.22 5.04 30.69
C CYS A 135 8.85 6.53 30.60
N ILE A 136 7.59 6.88 30.86
CA ILE A 136 7.12 8.26 30.87
C ILE A 136 7.88 9.08 31.91
N SER A 137 7.99 8.58 33.14
CA SER A 137 8.73 9.27 34.21
C SER A 137 10.20 9.46 33.86
N HIS A 138 10.84 8.49 33.23
CA HIS A 138 12.25 8.54 32.87
C HIS A 138 12.51 9.65 31.84
N TYR A 139 11.73 9.70 30.76
CA TYR A 139 11.94 10.67 29.69
C TYR A 139 11.47 12.08 30.06
N SER A 140 10.35 12.23 30.79
CA SER A 140 9.91 13.56 31.27
C SER A 140 10.87 14.21 32.26
N SER A 141 11.72 13.44 32.94
CA SER A 141 12.67 13.96 33.94
C SER A 141 13.99 14.50 33.36
N ARG A 142 14.24 14.26 32.06
CA ARG A 142 15.57 14.47 31.46
C ARG A 142 15.67 15.64 30.48
N ASP A 143 14.59 16.36 30.18
CA ASP A 143 14.50 17.37 29.09
C ASP A 143 14.91 16.83 27.69
N GLU A 144 15.34 15.57 27.61
CA GLU A 144 15.43 14.71 26.43
C GLU A 144 14.04 14.27 25.94
N SER A 145 12.95 14.78 26.53
CA SER A 145 11.57 14.45 26.16
C SER A 145 11.04 15.25 24.98
N VAL A 146 11.82 16.19 24.44
CA VAL A 146 11.39 17.05 23.33
C VAL A 146 12.57 17.45 22.43
N ASN A 147 12.35 17.49 21.12
CA ASN A 147 13.22 18.18 20.17
C ASN A 147 13.18 19.71 20.42
N GLU A 148 13.99 20.50 19.70
CA GLU A 148 14.04 21.98 19.82
C GLU A 148 12.67 22.69 19.64
N LYS A 149 11.63 21.97 19.20
CA LYS A 149 10.26 22.45 19.00
C LYS A 149 9.25 21.99 20.06
N GLY A 150 9.68 21.27 21.11
CA GLY A 150 8.76 20.78 22.14
C GLY A 150 8.06 19.46 21.80
N GLU A 151 8.56 18.71 20.81
CA GLU A 151 7.94 17.47 20.33
C GLU A 151 8.78 16.24 20.69
N PHE A 152 8.15 15.19 21.21
CA PHE A 152 8.82 13.98 21.69
C PHE A 152 9.82 13.41 20.65
N PRO A 153 11.03 12.96 21.06
CA PRO A 153 12.03 12.46 20.12
C PRO A 153 11.70 11.02 19.77
N LEU A 154 10.74 10.90 18.84
CA LEU A 154 10.87 10.09 17.64
C LEU A 154 10.31 10.85 16.47
#